data_AF-A0A7K4A5I4-F1
#
_entry.id   AF-A0A7K4A5I4-F1
#
_cell.length_a   1.000
_cell.length_b   1.000
_cell.length_c   1.000
_cell.angle_alpha   90.00
_cell.angle_beta   90.00
_cell.angle_gamma   90.00
#
_symmetry.space_group_name_H-M   'P 1'
#
loop_
_entity.id
_entity.type
_entity.pdbx_description
1 polymer ?
#
loop_
_entity_poly.entity_id
_entity_poly.type
_entity_poly.pdbx_seq_one_letter_code
_entity_poly.pdbx_strand_id
1 'polypeptide(L)'
;MVDEKPCCEAEALRRIRQVNVGDLVVGISMLDTILSEVKALNLTGKKEVGEELLKRVKIYNYVPPSAEEKYRIMLLEEYRNYRGG
;
A
#
# COMPACT_ATOMS: atom_id res chain seq x y z
N MET A 1 -11.66 7.08 14.66
CA MET A 1 -11.11 5.71 14.67
C MET A 1 -12.27 4.77 14.36
N VAL A 2 -12.40 4.36 13.11
CA VAL A 2 -13.33 3.28 12.72
C VAL A 2 -12.55 2.36 11.79
N ASP A 3 -11.84 1.41 12.39
CA ASP A 3 -11.57 0.14 11.72
C ASP A 3 -12.91 -0.58 11.58
N GLU A 4 -13.73 -0.11 10.64
CA GLU A 4 -15.06 -0.64 10.41
C GLU A 4 -14.89 -1.97 9.70
N LYS A 5 -15.17 -3.05 10.44
CA LYS A 5 -15.26 -4.41 9.90
C LYS A 5 -16.10 -4.36 8.62
N PRO A 6 -15.61 -4.89 7.49
CA PRO A 6 -16.31 -4.76 6.22
C PRO A 6 -17.72 -5.34 6.37
N CYS A 7 -18.74 -4.62 5.89
CA CYS A 7 -20.13 -5.01 6.09
C CYS A 7 -20.47 -6.34 5.38
N CYS A 8 -19.66 -6.74 4.39
CA CYS A 8 -19.75 -7.99 3.65
C CYS A 8 -18.40 -8.41 3.04
N GLU A 9 -18.30 -9.66 2.58
CA GLU A 9 -17.13 -10.17 1.85
C GLU A 9 -16.80 -9.35 0.60
N ALA A 10 -17.83 -8.89 -0.12
CA ALA A 10 -17.63 -8.03 -1.29
C ALA A 10 -16.97 -6.68 -0.93
N GLU A 11 -17.27 -6.12 0.24
CA GLU A 11 -16.63 -4.88 0.71
C GLU A 11 -15.19 -5.12 1.17
N ALA A 12 -14.92 -6.27 1.81
CA ALA A 12 -13.55 -6.67 2.14
C ALA A 12 -12.68 -6.80 0.88
N LEU A 13 -13.23 -7.42 -0.18
CA LEU A 13 -12.55 -7.57 -1.47
C LEU A 13 -12.31 -6.24 -2.18
N ARG A 14 -13.21 -5.24 -2.03
CA ARG A 14 -13.01 -3.88 -2.57
C ARG A 14 -11.84 -3.13 -1.91
N ARG A 15 -11.41 -3.54 -0.72
CA ARG A 15 -10.24 -2.95 -0.03
C ARG A 15 -8.91 -3.55 -0.51
N ILE A 16 -8.95 -4.55 -1.40
CA ILE A 16 -7.76 -5.12 -2.04
C ILE A 16 -7.57 -4.42 -3.39
N ARG A 17 -6.46 -3.71 -3.54
CA ARG A 17 -6.05 -3.11 -4.82
C ARG A 17 -5.14 -4.07 -5.56
N GLN A 18 -5.43 -4.33 -6.83
CA GLN A 18 -4.50 -5.02 -7.72
C GLN A 18 -3.47 -4.04 -8.26
N VAL A 19 -2.20 -4.41 -8.14
CA VAL A 19 -1.06 -3.60 -8.58
C VAL A 19 -0.02 -4.49 -9.27
N ASN A 20 0.76 -3.89 -10.16
CA ASN A 20 1.82 -4.59 -10.88
C ASN A 20 3.14 -4.44 -10.13
N VAL A 21 3.69 -5.55 -9.63
CA VAL A 21 5.01 -5.59 -9.01
C VAL A 21 5.98 -6.29 -9.96
N GLY A 22 6.66 -5.50 -10.80
CA GLY A 22 7.37 -6.05 -11.96
C GLY A 22 6.37 -6.70 -12.93
N ASP A 23 6.58 -7.97 -13.28
CA ASP A 23 5.74 -8.72 -14.22
C ASP A 23 4.54 -9.44 -13.56
N LEU A 24 4.34 -9.28 -12.25
CA LEU A 24 3.30 -9.97 -11.49
C LEU A 24 2.18 -9.01 -11.08
N VAL A 25 0.93 -9.43 -11.27
CA VAL A 25 -0.25 -8.77 -10.69
C VAL A 25 -0.46 -9.30 -9.27
N VAL A 26 -0.42 -8.41 -8.28
CA VAL A 26 -0.58 -8.75 -6.86
C VAL A 26 -1.72 -7.96 -6.26
N GLY A 27 -2.56 -8.63 -5.46
CA GLY A 27 -3.53 -7.94 -4.60
C GLY A 27 -2.87 -7.45 -3.32
N ILE A 28 -2.91 -6.15 -3.06
CA ILE A 28 -2.46 -5.54 -1.81
C ILE A 28 -3.66 -5.10 -1.00
N SER A 29 -3.79 -5.69 0.19
CA SER A 29 -4.81 -5.33 1.17
C SER A 29 -4.49 -3.98 1.81
N MET A 30 -5.52 -3.16 2.03
CA MET A 30 -5.44 -1.88 2.74
C MET A 30 -4.56 -0.82 2.07
N LEU A 31 -4.26 -0.96 0.77
CA LEU A 31 -3.34 -0.06 0.08
C LEU A 31 -3.79 1.41 0.17
N ASP A 32 -5.04 1.74 -0.11
CA ASP A 32 -5.55 3.12 0.00
C ASP A 32 -5.40 3.72 1.40
N THR A 33 -5.71 2.94 2.44
CA THR A 33 -5.53 3.35 3.84
C THR A 33 -4.06 3.64 4.13
N ILE A 34 -3.16 2.75 3.72
CA ILE A 34 -1.71 2.92 3.89
C ILE A 34 -1.23 4.19 3.17
N LEU A 35 -1.65 4.40 1.92
CA LEU A 35 -1.27 5.58 1.14
C LEU A 35 -1.75 6.88 1.81
N SER A 36 -2.98 6.89 2.33
CA SER A 36 -3.55 8.02 3.06
C SER A 36 -2.79 8.32 4.35
N GLU A 37 -2.50 7.30 5.17
CA GLU A 37 -1.74 7.44 6.41
C GLU A 37 -0.32 7.97 6.15
N VAL A 38 0.41 7.42 5.16
CA VAL A 38 1.76 7.89 4.84
C VAL A 38 1.74 9.34 4.34
N LYS A 39 0.70 9.74 3.60
CA LYS A 39 0.55 11.13 3.14
C LYS A 39 0.34 12.10 4.31
N ALA A 40 -0.41 11.67 5.33
CA ALA A 40 -0.63 12.44 6.55
C ALA A 40 0.66 12.65 7.39
N LEU A 41 1.67 11.80 7.23
CA LEU A 41 2.97 11.98 7.89
C LEU A 41 3.81 13.12 7.30
N ASN A 42 3.45 13.65 6.13
CA ASN A 42 4.16 14.74 5.47
C ASN A 42 5.68 14.49 5.30
N LEU A 43 6.07 13.24 5.04
CA LEU A 43 7.46 12.87 4.76
C LEU A 43 7.91 13.50 3.44
N THR A 44 9.12 14.08 3.43
CA THR A 44 9.65 14.84 2.28
C THR A 44 10.62 14.03 1.41
N GLY A 45 11.29 13.02 1.98
CA GLY A 45 12.24 12.18 1.26
C GLY A 45 11.58 11.01 0.53
N LYS A 46 11.84 10.86 -0.78
CA LYS A 46 11.41 9.68 -1.57
C LYS A 46 11.85 8.37 -0.91
N LYS A 47 13.06 8.35 -0.32
CA LYS A 47 13.59 7.16 0.34
C LYS A 47 12.75 6.80 1.58
N GLU A 48 12.53 7.77 2.44
CA GLU A 48 11.78 7.64 3.69
C GLU A 48 10.33 7.26 3.44
N VAL A 49 9.66 7.91 2.48
CA VAL A 49 8.30 7.55 2.05
C VAL A 49 8.24 6.09 1.62
N GLY A 50 9.18 5.65 0.78
CA GLY A 50 9.19 4.27 0.27
C GLY A 50 9.45 3.22 1.34
N GLU A 51 10.35 3.51 2.29
CA GLU A 51 10.63 2.61 3.43
C GLU A 51 9.41 2.50 4.35
N GLU A 52 8.75 3.63 4.60
CA GLU A 52 7.59 3.70 5.47
C GLU A 52 6.33 3.05 4.85
N LEU A 53 6.13 3.18 3.54
CA LEU A 53 5.12 2.44 2.78
C LEU A 53 5.36 0.93 2.86
N LEU A 54 6.59 0.49 2.58
CA LEU A 54 6.94 -0.92 2.61
C LEU A 54 6.73 -1.52 4.01
N LYS A 55 7.12 -0.80 5.06
CA LYS A 55 6.91 -1.21 6.45
C LYS A 55 5.43 -1.44 6.76
N ARG A 56 4.55 -0.51 6.38
CA ARG A 56 3.10 -0.64 6.60
C ARG A 56 2.48 -1.77 5.78
N VAL A 57 2.85 -1.92 4.50
CA VAL A 57 2.34 -2.99 3.64
C VAL A 57 2.67 -4.37 4.21
N LYS A 58 3.87 -4.55 4.77
CA LYS A 58 4.31 -5.80 5.40
C LYS A 58 3.52 -6.19 6.66
N ILE A 59 2.75 -5.28 7.27
CA ILE A 59 1.89 -5.59 8.42
C ILE A 59 0.69 -6.43 7.97
N TYR A 60 0.14 -6.14 6.79
CA TYR A 60 -1.09 -6.75 6.28
C TYR A 60 -0.87 -7.74 5.13
N ASN A 61 0.32 -7.73 4.53
CA ASN A 61 0.63 -8.51 3.33
C ASN A 61 2.01 -9.16 3.46
N TYR A 62 2.18 -10.35 2.89
CA TYR A 62 3.51 -10.96 2.77
C TYR A 62 4.29 -10.32 1.63
N VAL A 63 5.47 -9.77 1.94
CA VAL A 63 6.43 -9.31 0.93
C VAL A 63 7.70 -10.15 1.06
N PRO A 64 8.06 -10.94 0.04
CA PRO A 64 9.28 -11.73 0.10
C PRO A 64 10.51 -10.80 0.13
N PRO A 65 11.54 -11.09 0.94
CA PRO A 65 12.73 -10.24 1.06
C PRO A 65 13.40 -9.91 -0.29
N SER A 66 13.42 -10.89 -1.21
CA SER A 66 13.98 -10.73 -2.55
C SER A 66 13.21 -9.78 -3.47
N ALA A 67 11.98 -9.40 -3.12
CA ALA A 67 11.14 -8.49 -3.91
C ALA A 67 10.92 -7.13 -3.24
N GLU A 68 11.49 -6.87 -2.06
CA GLU A 68 11.24 -5.64 -1.30
C GLU A 68 11.51 -4.37 -2.11
N GLU A 69 12.57 -4.35 -2.92
CA GLU A 69 12.88 -3.21 -3.78
C GLU A 69 11.81 -2.98 -4.86
N LYS A 70 11.33 -4.06 -5.50
CA LYS A 70 10.26 -3.98 -6.50
C LYS A 70 8.96 -3.45 -5.89
N TYR A 71 8.61 -3.94 -4.71
CA TYR A 71 7.46 -3.44 -3.96
C TYR A 71 7.63 -1.96 -3.62
N ARG A 72 8.80 -1.56 -3.11
CA ARG A 72 9.08 -0.17 -2.74
C ARG A 72 8.97 0.78 -3.93
N ILE A 73 9.47 0.39 -5.10
CA ILE A 73 9.35 1.18 -6.33
C ILE A 73 7.88 1.34 -6.71
N MET A 74 7.14 0.23 -6.82
CA MET A 74 5.72 0.24 -7.16
C MET A 74 4.89 1.07 -6.16
N LEU A 75 5.11 0.90 -4.86
CA LEU A 75 4.40 1.64 -3.81
C LEU A 75 4.65 3.15 -3.91
N LEU A 76 5.87 3.56 -4.26
CA LEU A 76 6.20 4.96 -4.49
C LEU A 76 5.48 5.53 -5.72
N GLU A 77 5.30 4.74 -6.77
CA GLU A 77 4.52 5.14 -7.94
C GLU A 77 3.04 5.30 -7.58
N GLU A 78 2.46 4.33 -6.88
CA GLU A 78 1.08 4.39 -6.40
C GLU A 78 0.86 5.60 -5.47
N TYR A 79 1.81 5.87 -4.57
CA TYR A 79 1.76 7.02 -3.68
C TYR A 79 1.79 8.36 -4.42
N ARG A 80 2.59 8.48 -5.48
CA ARG A 80 2.63 9.69 -6.31
C ARG A 80 1.33 9.90 -7.08
N ASN A 81 0.70 8.81 -7.52
CA ASN A 81 -0.57 8.83 -8.23
C ASN A 81 -1.77 8.99 -7.29
N TYR A 82 -1.58 8.80 -5.98
CA TYR A 82 -2.64 8.87 -4.98
C TYR A 82 -3.13 10.30 -4.74
N ARG A 83 -4.30 10.62 -5.31
CA ARG A 83 -4.95 11.94 -5.17
C ARG A 83 -5.76 12.11 -3.88
N GLY A 84 -5.90 11.06 -3.07
CA GLY A 84 -6.79 11.07 -1.90
C GLY A 84 -8.22 10.71 -2.30
N GLY A 85 -8.88 9.94 -1.44
CA GLY A 85 -10.32 9.68 -1.49
C GLY A 85 -11.05 10.56 -0.49
#